data_AF-A0A8C8XRX6-F1
#
_entry.id   AF-A0A8C8XRX6-F1
#
_cell.length_a   1.000
_cell.length_b   1.000
_cell.length_c   1.000
_cell.angle_alpha   90.00
_cell.angle_beta   90.00
_cell.angle_gamma   90.00
#
_symmetry.space_group_name_H-M   'P 1'
#
loop_
_entity.id
_entity.type
_entity.pdbx_description
1 polymer ?
#
loop_
_entity_poly.entity_id
_entity_poly.type
_entity_poly.pdbx_seq_one_letter_code
_entity_poly.pdbx_strand_id
1 'polypeptide(L)'
;MVRLKLALFLIDVTLFLICSKRDLLLSNYPSFGAITYCALVQVIINNSYVNRSPINSGEGRCFSNENVPFPNDFSFSQRVVVIEDIKRWKTTLELPGQTRENLVEALRELKKKIPSREVLKSTRIGHTVNKMRQHSDSEVACLAGEVYTEWRTFIEKHLDRPSIEVRSDPKTETFRKNAQKLLSEALELEMDHLLVENIERETFHLCSRLINGPYRRTVRALVFTLKHRAEIRAQVKNGSLPVGTFVQNHKK
;
A
#
# COMPACT_ATOMS: atom_id res chain seq x y z
N MET A 1 6.61 11.74 42.93
CA MET A 1 6.35 11.18 41.58
C MET A 1 5.51 9.89 41.56
N VAL A 2 5.26 9.22 42.69
CA VAL A 2 4.47 7.96 42.73
C VAL A 2 2.96 8.18 42.93
N ARG A 3 2.56 9.33 43.49
CA ARG A 3 1.14 9.65 43.76
C ARG A 3 0.30 10.05 42.54
N LEU A 4 0.91 10.48 41.43
CA LEU A 4 0.19 10.79 40.18
C LEU A 4 -0.18 9.55 39.36
N LYS A 5 0.58 8.44 39.48
CA LYS A 5 0.27 7.20 38.77
C LYS A 5 -0.93 6.44 39.35
N LEU A 6 -1.17 6.54 40.67
CA LEU A 6 -2.37 5.96 41.28
C LEU A 6 -3.65 6.73 40.92
N ALA A 7 -3.57 8.06 40.75
CA ALA A 7 -4.74 8.87 40.41
C ALA A 7 -5.28 8.55 38.99
N LEU A 8 -4.40 8.29 38.02
CA LEU A 8 -4.81 7.85 36.67
C LEU A 8 -5.35 6.42 36.66
N PHE A 9 -4.84 5.54 37.52
CA PHE A 9 -5.35 4.16 37.65
C PHE A 9 -6.74 4.10 38.29
N LEU A 10 -7.06 5.02 39.21
CA LEU A 10 -8.38 5.09 39.84
C LEU A 10 -9.46 5.69 38.92
N ILE A 11 -9.09 6.56 37.97
CA ILE A 11 -10.02 7.13 36.98
C ILE A 11 -10.45 6.07 35.94
N ASP A 12 -9.56 5.17 35.53
CA ASP A 12 -9.90 4.08 34.59
C ASP A 12 -10.79 2.99 35.22
N VAL A 13 -10.58 2.66 36.51
CA VAL A 13 -11.41 1.65 37.20
C VAL A 13 -12.80 2.19 37.56
N THR A 14 -12.94 3.49 37.82
CA THR A 14 -14.27 4.10 38.05
C THR A 14 -15.08 4.25 36.76
N LEU A 15 -14.46 4.55 35.61
CA LEU A 15 -15.16 4.49 34.31
C LEU A 15 -15.59 3.07 33.94
N PHE A 16 -14.81 2.05 34.33
CA PHE A 16 -15.16 0.64 34.12
C PHE A 16 -16.38 0.20 34.95
N LEU A 17 -16.51 0.68 36.19
CA LEU A 17 -17.68 0.41 37.04
C LEU A 17 -18.94 1.17 36.62
N ILE A 18 -18.81 2.38 36.05
CA ILE A 18 -19.96 3.13 35.52
C ILE A 18 -20.49 2.48 34.23
N CYS A 19 -19.64 1.86 33.41
CA CYS A 19 -20.08 1.13 32.22
C CYS A 19 -20.69 -0.24 32.54
N SER A 20 -20.21 -0.95 33.57
CA SER A 20 -20.72 -2.29 33.90
C SER A 20 -22.00 -2.30 34.72
N LYS A 21 -22.41 -1.17 35.32
CA LYS A 21 -23.68 -1.05 36.07
C LYS A 21 -24.83 -0.45 35.25
N ARG A 22 -24.60 -0.11 33.99
CA ARG A 22 -25.61 0.50 33.11
C ARG A 22 -26.45 -0.52 32.31
N ASP A 23 -26.18 -1.82 32.48
CA ASP A 23 -26.95 -2.92 31.87
C ASP A 23 -28.01 -3.55 32.80
N LEU A 24 -28.25 -2.98 34.00
CA LEU A 24 -29.22 -3.53 34.97
C LEU A 24 -30.28 -2.54 35.48
N LEU A 25 -30.38 -1.34 34.91
CA LEU A 25 -31.46 -0.39 35.21
C LEU A 25 -31.95 0.32 33.93
N LEU A 26 -32.41 -0.46 32.96
CA LEU A 26 -33.30 0.02 31.89
C LEU A 26 -34.67 -0.67 32.04
N SER A 27 -35.34 -0.34 33.14
CA SER A 27 -36.78 -0.49 33.28
C SER A 27 -37.25 0.69 34.13
N ASN A 28 -38.11 1.53 33.55
CA ASN A 28 -38.73 2.73 34.13
C ASN A 28 -37.97 4.07 34.00
N TYR A 29 -38.17 4.73 32.85
CA TYR A 29 -38.82 6.05 32.68
C TYR A 29 -38.22 6.81 31.47
N PRO A 30 -39.07 7.44 30.63
CA PRO A 30 -38.69 8.17 29.44
C PRO A 30 -38.39 9.65 29.76
N SER A 31 -37.77 10.34 28.80
CA SER A 31 -37.54 11.80 28.76
C SER A 31 -36.48 12.38 29.71
N PHE A 32 -35.26 12.55 29.18
CA PHE A 32 -34.28 13.64 29.39
C PHE A 32 -33.02 13.17 28.62
N GLY A 33 -32.63 13.71 27.47
CA GLY A 33 -32.61 15.12 27.11
C GLY A 33 -31.16 15.53 26.81
N ALA A 34 -30.62 14.99 25.71
CA ALA A 34 -29.76 15.68 24.74
C ALA A 34 -28.80 16.82 25.17
N ILE A 35 -27.70 16.55 25.91
CA ILE A 35 -26.62 17.57 26.06
C ILE A 35 -25.18 17.07 25.78
N THR A 36 -24.87 15.78 25.73
CA THR A 36 -23.46 15.35 25.49
C THR A 36 -23.13 14.84 24.08
N TYR A 37 -24.10 14.84 23.16
CA TYR A 37 -23.92 14.32 21.79
C TYR A 37 -23.53 15.38 20.74
N CYS A 38 -23.48 16.68 21.08
CA CYS A 38 -23.23 17.74 20.10
C CYS A 38 -21.75 18.17 19.98
N ALA A 39 -20.88 17.87 20.95
CA ALA A 39 -19.47 18.31 20.91
C ALA A 39 -18.50 17.29 20.29
N LEU A 40 -18.94 16.07 19.97
CA LEU A 40 -18.10 15.01 19.39
C LEU A 40 -18.33 14.77 17.89
N VAL A 41 -19.31 15.44 17.28
CA VAL A 41 -19.68 15.24 15.87
C VAL A 41 -19.01 16.26 14.92
N GLN A 42 -18.43 17.35 15.43
CA GLN A 42 -17.87 18.40 14.57
C GLN A 42 -16.46 18.11 14.00
N VAL A 43 -15.84 16.97 14.32
CA VAL A 43 -14.47 16.63 13.81
C VAL A 43 -14.51 15.62 12.65
N ILE A 44 -15.70 15.28 12.14
CA ILE A 44 -15.89 14.24 11.11
C ILE A 44 -15.74 14.76 9.67
N ILE A 45 -15.69 16.07 9.44
CA ILE A 45 -15.53 16.62 8.07
C ILE A 45 -14.19 17.33 7.96
N ASN A 46 -13.14 16.59 7.59
CA ASN A 46 -12.05 17.12 6.74
C ASN A 46 -11.28 15.92 6.17
N ASN A 47 -11.88 15.41 5.09
CA ASN A 47 -11.37 14.41 4.17
C ASN A 47 -10.05 14.84 3.54
N SER A 48 -9.16 13.86 3.39
CA SER A 48 -8.23 13.72 2.26
C SER A 48 -7.31 14.91 1.95
N TYR A 49 -6.14 14.95 2.57
CA TYR A 49 -5.03 15.76 2.06
C TYR A 49 -3.86 14.90 1.58
N VAL A 50 -3.47 15.13 0.33
CA VAL A 50 -2.23 14.67 -0.28
C VAL A 50 -1.09 15.47 0.36
N ASN A 51 -0.26 14.83 1.18
CA ASN A 51 0.96 15.46 1.69
C ASN A 51 2.02 15.45 0.58
N ARG A 52 2.18 16.57 -0.13
CA ARG A 52 3.45 16.90 -0.81
C ARG A 52 4.44 17.40 0.25
N SER A 53 5.57 16.73 0.39
CA SER A 53 6.69 17.25 1.19
C SER A 53 7.21 18.58 0.61
N PRO A 54 7.73 19.49 1.45
CA PRO A 54 8.19 20.79 0.99
C PRO A 54 9.47 20.63 0.19
N ILE A 55 9.44 21.07 -1.07
CA ILE A 55 10.64 21.30 -1.86
C ILE A 55 11.27 22.58 -1.30
N ASN A 56 12.52 22.50 -0.85
CA ASN A 56 13.34 23.69 -0.63
C ASN A 56 13.40 24.47 -1.94
N SER A 57 12.77 25.64 -1.99
CA SER A 57 12.97 26.59 -3.08
C SER A 57 13.07 27.98 -2.50
N GLY A 58 14.32 28.46 -2.45
CA GLY A 58 14.58 29.87 -2.58
C GLY A 58 13.96 30.39 -3.89
N GLU A 59 13.60 31.66 -3.83
CA GLU A 59 13.27 32.54 -4.96
C GLU A 59 12.06 32.14 -5.78
N GLY A 60 10.95 32.78 -5.41
CA GLY A 60 9.76 32.85 -6.23
C GLY A 60 10.05 33.47 -7.59
N ARG A 61 9.51 32.83 -8.62
CA ARG A 61 8.96 33.51 -9.79
C ARG A 61 7.65 32.86 -10.14
N CYS A 62 6.59 33.65 -10.10
CA CYS A 62 5.30 33.31 -10.66
C CYS A 62 5.48 32.97 -12.14
N PHE A 63 5.09 31.77 -12.56
CA PHE A 63 4.83 31.50 -13.98
C PHE A 63 3.34 31.26 -14.16
N SER A 64 2.79 32.12 -14.99
CA SER A 64 1.42 32.24 -15.46
C SER A 64 0.87 30.92 -15.99
N ASN A 65 -0.45 30.79 -15.89
CA ASN A 65 -1.26 29.77 -16.58
C ASN A 65 -0.89 29.67 -18.07
N GLU A 66 -0.12 28.64 -18.42
CA GLU A 66 -0.14 28.04 -19.75
C GLU A 66 -0.68 26.63 -19.60
N ASN A 67 -1.82 26.37 -20.25
CA ASN A 67 -2.38 25.03 -20.44
C ASN A 67 -1.33 24.19 -21.16
N VAL A 68 -0.54 23.41 -20.42
CA VAL A 68 0.32 22.38 -21.01
C VAL A 68 -0.61 21.23 -21.41
N PRO A 69 -0.77 20.92 -22.71
CA PRO A 69 -1.55 19.77 -23.13
C PRO A 69 -0.85 18.52 -22.57
N PHE A 70 -1.56 17.76 -21.72
CA PHE A 70 -1.08 16.44 -21.32
C PHE A 70 -0.86 15.60 -22.58
N PRO A 71 0.38 15.18 -22.91
CA PRO A 71 0.60 14.37 -24.09
C PRO A 71 0.05 12.96 -23.83
N ASN A 72 -1.09 12.70 -24.46
CA ASN A 72 -1.64 11.42 -24.91
C ASN A 72 -1.51 10.22 -23.96
N ASP A 73 -2.64 9.92 -23.31
CA ASP A 73 -3.25 8.59 -23.16
C ASP A 73 -2.28 7.38 -23.20
N PHE A 74 -1.65 7.15 -22.07
CA PHE A 74 -0.95 5.90 -21.79
C PHE A 74 -1.99 4.78 -21.55
N SER A 75 -2.37 4.08 -22.62
CA SER A 75 -3.33 2.96 -22.52
C SER A 75 -2.74 1.79 -21.72
N PHE A 76 -3.52 1.24 -20.79
CA PHE A 76 -3.15 0.11 -19.93
C PHE A 76 -2.55 -1.09 -20.71
N SER A 77 -2.98 -1.27 -21.96
CA SER A 77 -2.52 -2.30 -22.90
C SER A 77 -1.02 -2.24 -23.22
N GLN A 78 -0.36 -1.09 -23.02
CA GLN A 78 1.08 -0.97 -23.25
C GLN A 78 1.95 -1.58 -22.14
N ARG A 79 1.40 -1.86 -20.94
CA ARG A 79 2.16 -2.43 -19.81
C ARG A 79 2.25 -3.96 -19.81
N VAL A 80 1.29 -4.64 -20.44
CA VAL A 80 1.24 -6.10 -20.45
C VAL A 80 1.91 -6.58 -21.73
N VAL A 81 3.18 -6.98 -21.62
CA VAL A 81 3.90 -7.58 -22.73
C VAL A 81 4.10 -9.07 -22.47
N VAL A 82 3.57 -9.90 -23.38
CA VAL A 82 3.79 -11.35 -23.37
C VAL A 82 5.25 -11.59 -23.78
N ILE A 83 6.04 -12.19 -22.91
CA ILE A 83 7.49 -12.39 -23.11
C ILE A 83 7.77 -13.23 -24.37
N GLU A 84 6.89 -14.18 -24.68
CA GLU A 84 6.99 -15.01 -25.89
C GLU A 84 6.90 -14.20 -27.18
N ASP A 85 6.01 -13.19 -27.23
CA ASP A 85 5.89 -12.30 -28.40
C ASP A 85 7.21 -11.57 -28.66
N ILE A 86 7.86 -11.06 -27.60
CA ILE A 86 9.15 -10.36 -27.75
C ILE A 86 10.22 -11.31 -28.26
N LYS A 87 10.26 -12.55 -27.75
CA LYS A 87 11.19 -13.57 -28.23
C LYS A 87 10.93 -13.91 -29.70
N ARG A 88 9.66 -14.01 -30.11
CA ARG A 88 9.27 -14.23 -31.51
C ARG A 88 9.75 -13.09 -32.41
N TRP A 89 9.48 -11.84 -32.05
CA TRP A 89 9.95 -10.69 -32.84
C TRP A 89 11.47 -10.58 -32.86
N LYS A 90 12.13 -10.89 -31.73
CA LYS A 90 13.60 -10.97 -31.67
C LYS A 90 14.14 -11.96 -32.70
N THR A 91 13.60 -13.18 -32.75
CA THR A 91 14.04 -14.18 -33.72
C THR A 91 13.83 -13.71 -35.15
N THR A 92 12.71 -13.04 -35.45
CA THR A 92 12.47 -12.43 -36.78
C THR A 92 13.53 -11.37 -37.13
N LEU A 93 13.98 -10.55 -36.16
CA LEU A 93 14.99 -9.51 -36.39
C LEU A 93 16.44 -10.05 -36.45
N GLU A 94 16.73 -11.20 -35.84
CA GLU A 94 18.07 -11.78 -35.82
C GLU A 94 18.37 -12.69 -37.01
N LEU A 95 17.33 -13.25 -37.65
CA LEU A 95 17.51 -14.17 -38.78
C LEU A 95 18.01 -13.44 -40.03
N PRO A 96 19.15 -13.85 -40.63
CA PRO A 96 19.64 -13.28 -41.88
C PRO A 96 18.74 -13.72 -43.05
N GLY A 97 18.46 -12.80 -43.98
CA GLY A 97 17.68 -13.09 -45.19
C GLY A 97 16.17 -12.88 -45.08
N GLN A 98 15.68 -12.15 -44.07
CA GLN A 98 14.27 -11.76 -43.97
C GLN A 98 13.90 -10.69 -44.99
N THR A 99 12.63 -10.71 -45.43
CA THR A 99 12.08 -9.67 -46.30
C THR A 99 11.93 -8.35 -45.56
N ARG A 100 12.08 -7.23 -46.29
CA ARG A 100 11.97 -5.88 -45.74
C ARG A 100 10.64 -5.67 -45.00
N GLU A 101 9.56 -6.18 -45.55
CA GLU A 101 8.20 -6.05 -45.03
C GLU A 101 8.07 -6.71 -43.65
N ASN A 102 8.66 -7.89 -43.45
CA ASN A 102 8.64 -8.59 -42.17
C ASN A 102 9.40 -7.83 -41.07
N LEU A 103 10.52 -7.19 -41.43
CA LEU A 103 11.31 -6.38 -40.50
C LEU A 103 10.55 -5.12 -40.09
N VAL A 104 9.90 -4.44 -41.04
CA VAL A 104 9.07 -3.26 -40.80
C VAL A 104 7.85 -3.62 -39.93
N GLU A 105 7.16 -4.73 -40.23
CA GLU A 105 6.03 -5.21 -39.44
C GLU A 105 6.44 -5.50 -37.99
N ALA A 106 7.54 -6.24 -37.80
CA ALA A 106 8.08 -6.55 -36.48
C ALA A 106 8.44 -5.29 -35.67
N LEU A 107 9.07 -4.30 -36.31
CA LEU A 107 9.40 -3.03 -35.67
C LEU A 107 8.16 -2.20 -35.32
N ARG A 108 7.12 -2.22 -36.17
CA ARG A 108 5.83 -1.55 -35.88
C ARG A 108 5.11 -2.20 -34.70
N GLU A 109 5.10 -3.52 -34.62
CA GLU A 109 4.53 -4.24 -33.48
C GLU A 109 5.32 -4.02 -32.19
N LEU A 110 6.66 -3.95 -32.29
CA LEU A 110 7.52 -3.57 -31.16
C LEU A 110 7.33 -2.11 -30.74
N LYS A 111 6.98 -1.20 -31.67
CA LYS A 111 6.66 0.20 -31.33
C LYS A 111 5.39 0.30 -30.47
N LYS A 112 4.37 -0.51 -30.78
CA LYS A 112 3.10 -0.53 -30.04
C LYS A 112 3.26 -1.01 -28.59
N LYS A 113 4.28 -1.82 -28.30
CA LYS A 113 4.50 -2.45 -26.99
C LYS A 113 5.77 -1.89 -26.35
N ILE A 114 5.68 -1.26 -25.18
CA ILE A 114 6.86 -0.75 -24.47
C ILE A 114 7.24 -1.78 -23.37
N PRO A 115 8.22 -2.67 -23.61
CA PRO A 115 8.62 -3.67 -22.64
C PRO A 115 9.24 -3.03 -21.38
N SER A 116 9.04 -3.67 -20.23
CA SER A 116 9.65 -3.25 -18.98
C SER A 116 11.18 -3.40 -19.02
N ARG A 117 11.88 -2.67 -18.15
CA ARG A 117 13.35 -2.72 -18.06
C ARG A 117 13.89 -4.14 -17.84
N GLU A 118 13.21 -4.95 -17.02
CA GLU A 118 13.58 -6.33 -16.75
C GLU A 118 13.46 -7.22 -17.99
N VAL A 119 12.40 -7.01 -18.78
CA VAL A 119 12.15 -7.72 -20.02
C VAL A 119 13.17 -7.35 -21.10
N LEU A 120 13.54 -6.06 -21.20
CA LEU A 120 14.60 -5.61 -22.10
C LEU A 120 15.96 -6.21 -21.74
N LYS A 121 16.27 -6.30 -20.44
CA LYS A 121 17.53 -6.92 -19.95
C LYS A 121 17.58 -8.42 -20.21
N SER A 122 16.50 -9.13 -19.91
CA SER A 122 16.45 -10.60 -20.04
C SER A 122 16.45 -11.05 -21.50
N THR A 123 15.68 -10.38 -22.36
CA THR A 123 15.57 -10.76 -23.78
C THR A 123 16.72 -10.20 -24.64
N ARG A 124 17.38 -9.12 -24.20
CA ARG A 124 18.40 -8.38 -24.95
C ARG A 124 17.89 -7.80 -26.28
N ILE A 125 16.57 -7.70 -26.46
CA ILE A 125 15.95 -7.17 -27.69
C ILE A 125 16.40 -5.74 -28.02
N GLY A 126 16.72 -4.93 -27.01
CA GLY A 126 17.27 -3.59 -27.21
C GLY A 126 18.59 -3.57 -27.99
N HIS A 127 19.44 -4.59 -27.83
CA HIS A 127 20.67 -4.71 -28.61
C HIS A 127 20.38 -5.08 -30.07
N THR A 128 19.42 -5.97 -30.30
CA THR A 128 18.97 -6.35 -31.65
C THR A 128 18.39 -5.15 -32.38
N VAL A 129 17.48 -4.38 -31.75
CA VAL A 129 16.92 -3.15 -32.34
C VAL A 129 18.01 -2.10 -32.60
N ASN A 130 18.98 -1.95 -31.68
CA ASN A 130 20.10 -1.03 -31.91
C ASN A 130 20.98 -1.45 -33.11
N LYS A 131 21.14 -2.76 -33.36
CA LYS A 131 21.82 -3.28 -34.57
C LYS A 131 21.03 -2.96 -35.84
N MET A 132 19.69 -3.06 -35.80
CA MET A 132 18.81 -2.73 -36.93
C MET A 132 18.88 -1.26 -37.35
N ARG A 133 19.35 -0.36 -36.50
CA ARG A 133 19.59 1.06 -36.87
C ARG A 133 20.67 1.25 -37.93
N GLN A 134 21.55 0.25 -38.11
CA GLN A 134 22.61 0.27 -39.11
C GLN A 134 22.26 -0.57 -40.35
N HIS A 135 20.97 -0.94 -40.51
CA HIS A 135 20.52 -1.71 -41.67
C HIS A 135 20.69 -0.89 -42.97
N SER A 136 20.89 -1.58 -44.09
CA SER A 136 21.05 -0.96 -45.41
C SER A 136 19.81 -0.19 -45.86
N ASP A 137 18.63 -0.66 -45.47
CA ASP A 137 17.35 -0.01 -45.76
C ASP A 137 17.07 1.15 -44.81
N SER A 138 16.96 2.36 -45.39
CA SER A 138 16.71 3.59 -44.64
C SER A 138 15.40 3.57 -43.85
N GLU A 139 14.36 2.88 -44.34
CA GLU A 139 13.06 2.79 -43.66
C GLU A 139 13.15 1.95 -42.37
N VAL A 140 13.82 0.79 -42.45
CA VAL A 140 14.05 -0.10 -41.31
C VAL A 140 14.94 0.57 -40.28
N ALA A 141 16.01 1.24 -40.73
CA ALA A 141 16.93 1.97 -39.87
C ALA A 141 16.24 3.13 -39.12
N CYS A 142 15.38 3.89 -39.80
CA CYS A 142 14.60 4.97 -39.22
C CYS A 142 13.62 4.45 -38.14
N LEU A 143 12.81 3.43 -38.48
CA LEU A 143 11.86 2.81 -37.55
C LEU A 143 12.54 2.22 -36.31
N ALA A 144 13.68 1.54 -36.49
CA ALA A 144 14.47 1.03 -35.38
C ALA A 144 15.01 2.16 -34.48
N GLY A 145 15.37 3.30 -35.07
CA GLY A 145 15.80 4.50 -34.36
C GLY A 145 14.69 5.12 -33.50
N GLU A 146 13.48 5.20 -34.05
CA GLU A 146 12.29 5.67 -33.32
C GLU A 146 11.97 4.78 -32.12
N VAL A 147 11.86 3.46 -32.35
CA VAL A 147 11.58 2.47 -31.29
C VAL A 147 12.61 2.55 -30.17
N TYR A 148 13.90 2.61 -30.53
CA TYR A 148 14.98 2.71 -29.55
C TYR A 148 14.89 4.00 -28.72
N THR A 149 14.61 5.13 -29.36
CA THR A 149 14.51 6.44 -28.70
C THR A 149 13.28 6.51 -27.80
N GLU A 150 12.15 5.98 -28.25
CA GLU A 150 10.90 5.89 -27.49
C GLU A 150 11.08 5.00 -26.25
N TRP A 151 11.71 3.83 -26.39
CA TRP A 151 12.01 2.97 -25.24
C TRP A 151 12.99 3.63 -24.27
N ARG A 152 14.05 4.27 -24.77
CA ARG A 152 15.05 4.96 -23.93
C ARG A 152 14.40 6.10 -23.14
N THR A 153 13.69 6.99 -23.82
CA THR A 153 13.01 8.14 -23.19
C THR A 153 11.90 7.70 -22.25
N PHE A 154 11.17 6.63 -22.57
CA PHE A 154 10.17 6.06 -21.67
C PHE A 154 10.83 5.55 -20.39
N ILE A 155 11.88 4.75 -20.50
CA ILE A 155 12.58 4.23 -19.32
C ILE A 155 13.11 5.40 -18.50
N GLU A 156 13.84 6.34 -19.11
CA GLU A 156 14.43 7.50 -18.46
C GLU A 156 13.40 8.35 -17.71
N LYS A 157 12.25 8.66 -18.33
CA LYS A 157 11.14 9.39 -17.68
C LYS A 157 10.46 8.61 -16.54
N HIS A 158 10.64 7.28 -16.49
CA HIS A 158 10.05 6.41 -15.48
C HIS A 158 11.09 5.83 -14.51
N LEU A 159 12.39 6.18 -14.63
CA LEU A 159 13.44 5.79 -13.67
C LEU A 159 13.25 6.50 -12.32
N ASP A 160 12.84 7.76 -12.35
CA ASP A 160 12.65 8.60 -11.16
C ASP A 160 11.26 8.47 -10.52
N ARG A 161 10.46 7.48 -10.92
CA ARG A 161 9.24 7.15 -10.18
C ARG A 161 9.62 6.25 -9.01
N PRO A 162 9.75 6.78 -7.77
CA PRO A 162 9.93 5.91 -6.63
C PRO A 162 8.76 4.92 -6.56
N SER A 163 9.04 3.70 -6.12
CA SER A 163 8.00 2.75 -5.75
C SER A 163 7.03 3.46 -4.81
N ILE A 164 5.76 3.57 -5.21
CA ILE A 164 4.72 4.19 -4.39
C ILE A 164 4.44 3.21 -3.25
N GLU A 165 5.18 3.37 -2.15
CA GLU A 165 4.81 2.73 -0.89
C GLU A 165 3.53 3.39 -0.41
N VAL A 166 2.41 2.69 -0.59
CA VAL A 166 1.13 3.10 -0.02
C VAL A 166 1.20 2.88 1.49
N ARG A 167 1.75 3.87 2.20
CA ARG A 167 1.75 3.94 3.67
C ARG A 167 0.37 4.41 4.13
N SER A 168 -0.08 3.92 5.29
CA SER A 168 -1.29 4.48 5.91
C SER A 168 -1.01 5.92 6.38
N ASP A 169 -2.06 6.70 6.62
CA ASP A 169 -1.90 8.04 7.17
C ASP A 169 -1.20 7.98 8.56
N PRO A 170 -0.48 9.04 8.98
CA PRO A 170 0.28 9.04 10.23
C PRO A 170 -0.56 8.68 11.47
N LYS A 171 -1.84 9.04 11.47
CA LYS A 171 -2.76 8.74 12.57
C LYS A 171 -3.08 7.25 12.61
N THR A 172 -3.37 6.63 11.47
CA THR A 172 -3.53 5.17 11.37
C THR A 172 -2.26 4.44 11.82
N GLU A 173 -1.08 4.84 11.35
CA GLU A 173 0.19 4.22 11.76
C GLU A 173 0.40 4.31 13.28
N THR A 174 0.10 5.47 13.89
CA THR A 174 0.17 5.65 15.35
C THR A 174 -0.78 4.71 16.09
N PHE A 175 -2.02 4.56 15.63
CA PHE A 175 -2.98 3.63 16.24
C PHE A 175 -2.53 2.17 16.12
N ARG A 176 -1.97 1.79 14.97
CA ARG A 176 -1.45 0.43 14.75
C ARG A 176 -0.24 0.14 15.63
N LYS A 177 0.68 1.11 15.78
CA LYS A 177 1.81 1.00 16.72
C LYS A 177 1.36 0.89 18.18
N ASN A 178 0.33 1.63 18.59
CA ASN A 178 -0.26 1.48 19.92
C ASN A 178 -0.91 0.10 20.13
N ALA A 179 -1.57 -0.45 19.11
CA ALA A 179 -2.12 -1.80 19.17
C ALA A 179 -1.01 -2.86 19.29
N GLN A 180 0.08 -2.74 18.52
CA GLN A 180 1.27 -3.59 18.63
C GLN A 180 1.86 -3.52 20.04
N LYS A 181 1.99 -2.32 20.62
CA LYS A 181 2.44 -2.14 22.01
C LYS A 181 1.57 -2.92 23.00
N LEU A 182 0.25 -2.77 22.95
CA LEU A 182 -0.67 -3.48 23.85
C LEU A 182 -0.60 -5.01 23.68
N LEU A 183 -0.41 -5.49 22.44
CA LEU A 183 -0.25 -6.91 22.14
C LEU A 183 1.10 -7.45 22.62
N SER A 184 2.18 -6.68 22.48
CA SER A 184 3.52 -7.04 22.99
C SER A 184 3.52 -7.17 24.51
N GLU A 185 2.86 -6.24 25.22
CA GLU A 185 2.68 -6.31 26.68
C GLU A 185 1.86 -7.54 27.10
N ALA A 186 0.80 -7.87 26.35
CA ALA A 186 -0.04 -9.04 26.65
C ALA A 186 0.69 -10.37 26.39
N LEU A 187 1.54 -10.40 25.37
CA LEU A 187 2.37 -11.55 25.03
C LEU A 187 3.67 -11.60 25.82
N GLU A 188 4.04 -10.57 26.59
CA GLU A 188 5.34 -10.49 27.27
C GLU A 188 6.49 -10.68 26.27
N LEU A 189 6.41 -9.99 25.12
CA LEU A 189 7.39 -10.01 24.03
C LEU A 189 7.88 -8.58 23.75
N GLU A 190 8.98 -8.48 23.02
CA GLU A 190 9.47 -7.19 22.52
C GLU A 190 8.50 -6.57 21.50
N MET A 191 8.46 -5.23 21.44
CA MET A 191 7.51 -4.48 20.62
C MET A 191 7.60 -4.75 19.12
N ASP A 192 8.78 -5.09 18.61
CA ASP A 192 9.03 -5.35 17.19
C ASP A 192 9.12 -6.86 16.88
N HIS A 193 8.60 -7.70 17.78
CA HIS A 193 8.57 -9.15 17.56
C HIS A 193 7.60 -9.51 16.42
N LEU A 194 8.04 -10.34 15.47
CA LEU A 194 7.29 -10.73 14.27
C LEU A 194 5.89 -11.28 14.57
N LEU A 195 5.73 -12.02 15.67
CA LEU A 195 4.43 -12.55 16.10
C LEU A 195 3.42 -11.44 16.45
N VAL A 196 3.87 -10.38 17.12
CA VAL A 196 3.03 -9.23 17.50
C VAL A 196 2.59 -8.49 16.24
N GLU A 197 3.52 -8.27 15.31
CA GLU A 197 3.24 -7.64 14.03
C GLU A 197 2.25 -8.48 13.20
N ASN A 198 2.41 -9.81 13.18
CA ASN A 198 1.53 -10.70 12.45
C ASN A 198 0.09 -10.66 12.98
N ILE A 199 -0.10 -10.72 14.31
CA ILE A 199 -1.43 -10.66 14.94
C ILE A 199 -2.12 -9.33 14.63
N GLU A 200 -1.39 -8.21 14.71
CA GLU A 200 -1.95 -6.90 14.41
C GLU A 200 -2.32 -6.78 12.92
N ARG A 201 -1.43 -7.19 12.02
CA ARG A 201 -1.67 -7.16 10.56
C ARG A 201 -2.88 -8.01 10.17
N GLU A 202 -3.02 -9.20 10.74
CA GLU A 202 -4.15 -10.09 10.49
C GLU A 202 -5.46 -9.48 11.02
N THR A 203 -5.41 -8.87 12.21
CA THR A 203 -6.56 -8.14 12.78
C THR A 203 -6.97 -6.97 11.91
N PHE A 204 -6.01 -6.19 11.42
CA PHE A 204 -6.25 -5.07 10.52
C PHE A 204 -6.85 -5.54 9.19
N HIS A 205 -6.33 -6.64 8.64
CA HIS A 205 -6.83 -7.25 7.41
C HIS A 205 -8.29 -7.70 7.56
N LEU A 206 -8.61 -8.45 8.63
CA LEU A 206 -9.94 -8.97 8.91
C LEU A 206 -10.97 -7.88 9.24
N CYS A 207 -10.53 -6.71 9.70
CA CYS A 207 -11.37 -5.55 10.01
C CYS A 207 -11.47 -4.52 8.85
N SER A 208 -11.33 -5.00 7.61
CA SER A 208 -11.47 -4.21 6.37
C SER A 208 -10.36 -3.17 6.14
N ARG A 209 -9.18 -3.33 6.76
CA ARG A 209 -8.04 -2.42 6.61
C ARG A 209 -8.36 -0.97 7.00
N LEU A 210 -9.22 -0.79 8.00
CA LEU A 210 -9.61 0.51 8.53
C LEU A 210 -9.58 0.49 10.06
N ILE A 211 -9.16 1.60 10.68
CA ILE A 211 -9.19 1.79 12.14
C ILE A 211 -10.61 2.17 12.58
N ASN A 212 -11.52 1.19 12.50
CA ASN A 212 -12.93 1.33 12.82
C ASN A 212 -13.27 0.77 14.22
N GLY A 213 -14.54 0.87 14.61
CA GLY A 213 -15.04 0.28 15.86
C GLY A 213 -14.75 -1.22 16.00
N PRO A 214 -15.04 -2.07 14.98
CA PRO A 214 -14.69 -3.49 14.95
C PRO A 214 -13.20 -3.78 15.22
N TYR A 215 -12.28 -3.07 14.56
CA TYR A 215 -10.84 -3.20 14.79
C TYR A 215 -10.50 -2.96 16.27
N ARG A 216 -10.96 -1.84 16.83
CA ARG A 216 -10.69 -1.50 18.23
C ARG A 216 -11.32 -2.48 19.23
N ARG A 217 -12.49 -3.05 18.93
CA ARG A 217 -13.14 -4.06 19.78
C ARG A 217 -12.40 -5.40 19.73
N THR A 218 -11.97 -5.81 18.54
CA THR A 218 -11.20 -7.03 18.32
C THR A 218 -9.82 -6.96 19.00
N VAL A 219 -9.07 -5.88 18.82
CA VAL A 219 -7.77 -5.68 19.51
C VAL A 219 -7.91 -5.78 21.03
N ARG A 220 -8.93 -5.12 21.61
CA ARG A 220 -9.18 -5.22 23.06
C ARG A 220 -9.53 -6.64 23.49
N ALA A 221 -10.35 -7.35 22.72
CA ALA A 221 -10.70 -8.74 23.01
C ALA A 221 -9.46 -9.65 22.97
N LEU A 222 -8.60 -9.50 21.97
CA LEU A 222 -7.34 -10.25 21.85
C LEU A 222 -6.42 -9.98 23.04
N VAL A 223 -6.17 -8.71 23.36
CA VAL A 223 -5.34 -8.30 24.49
C VAL A 223 -5.88 -8.86 25.80
N PHE A 224 -7.20 -8.79 26.03
CA PHE A 224 -7.83 -9.34 27.22
C PHE A 224 -7.64 -10.85 27.32
N THR A 225 -7.91 -11.59 26.24
CA THR A 225 -7.70 -13.05 26.20
C THR A 225 -6.24 -13.42 26.50
N LEU A 226 -5.28 -12.74 25.87
CA LEU A 226 -3.85 -13.02 26.04
C LEU A 226 -3.36 -12.69 27.45
N LYS A 227 -3.89 -11.65 28.09
CA LYS A 227 -3.52 -11.27 29.47
C LYS A 227 -4.09 -12.25 30.51
N HIS A 228 -5.29 -12.76 30.30
CA HIS A 228 -6.00 -13.54 31.33
C HIS A 228 -6.00 -15.06 31.11
N ARG A 229 -5.71 -15.55 29.90
CA ARG A 229 -5.67 -16.98 29.57
C ARG A 229 -4.26 -17.41 29.18
N ALA A 230 -3.50 -17.86 30.18
CA ALA A 230 -2.10 -18.27 30.01
C ALA A 230 -1.93 -19.44 29.01
N GLU A 231 -2.87 -20.38 28.97
CA GLU A 231 -2.87 -21.52 28.04
C GLU A 231 -2.93 -21.06 26.58
N ILE A 232 -3.87 -20.18 26.24
CA ILE A 232 -4.02 -19.63 24.89
C ILE A 232 -2.78 -18.82 24.51
N ARG A 233 -2.25 -18.03 25.44
CA ARG A 233 -1.01 -17.28 25.22
C ARG A 233 0.17 -18.22 24.90
N ALA A 234 0.32 -19.32 25.61
CA ALA A 234 1.36 -20.31 25.33
C ALA A 234 1.16 -20.98 23.96
N GLN A 235 -0.08 -21.33 23.60
CA GLN A 235 -0.43 -21.92 22.29
C GLN A 235 -0.18 -20.96 21.11
N VAL A 236 -0.35 -19.66 21.31
CA VAL A 236 -0.04 -18.65 20.30
C VAL A 236 1.48 -18.45 20.18
N LYS A 237 2.22 -18.47 21.30
CA LYS A 237 3.69 -18.36 21.32
C LYS A 237 4.39 -19.54 20.65
N ASN A 238 3.92 -20.77 20.92
CA ASN A 238 4.52 -21.99 20.38
C ASN A 238 4.03 -22.34 18.96
N GLY A 239 3.09 -21.57 18.40
CA GLY A 239 2.53 -21.78 17.07
C GLY A 239 1.50 -22.92 16.97
N SER A 240 1.10 -23.54 18.09
CA SER A 240 0.05 -24.57 18.12
C SER A 240 -1.32 -24.03 17.71
N LEU A 241 -1.57 -22.75 17.96
CA LEU A 241 -2.77 -22.05 17.49
C LEU A 241 -2.38 -21.05 16.40
N PRO A 242 -2.79 -21.27 15.13
CA PRO A 242 -2.51 -20.33 14.04
C PRO A 242 -3.10 -18.94 14.30
N VAL A 243 -2.33 -17.90 13.98
CA VAL A 243 -2.72 -16.49 14.20
C VAL A 243 -4.04 -16.14 13.51
N GLY A 244 -4.24 -16.59 12.26
CA GLY A 244 -5.49 -16.34 11.52
C GLY A 244 -6.73 -16.90 12.24
N THR A 245 -6.66 -18.15 12.69
CA THR A 245 -7.74 -18.80 13.45
C THR A 245 -7.97 -18.11 14.79
N PHE A 246 -6.89 -17.76 15.50
CA PHE A 246 -6.97 -17.05 16.78
C PHE A 246 -7.68 -15.70 16.64
N VAL A 247 -7.30 -14.90 15.64
CA VAL A 247 -7.89 -13.57 15.40
C VAL A 247 -9.34 -13.69 14.94
N GLN A 248 -9.64 -14.63 14.05
CA GLN A 248 -11.00 -14.89 13.56
C GLN A 248 -11.96 -15.24 14.70
N ASN A 249 -11.53 -16.07 15.66
CA ASN A 249 -12.33 -16.47 16.82
C ASN A 249 -12.70 -15.31 17.76
N HIS A 250 -11.95 -14.20 17.69
CA HIS A 250 -12.13 -13.05 18.57
C HIS A 250 -12.64 -11.80 17.84
N LYS A 251 -12.98 -11.93 16.55
CA LYS A 251 -13.56 -10.85 15.75
C LYS A 251 -14.94 -10.47 16.29
N LYS A 252 -15.16 -9.17 16.50
CA LYS A 252 -16.41 -8.59 17.05
C LYS A 252 -17.00 -7.49 16.17
#